data_AF-A0A3C1S246-F1
#
_entry.id   AF-A0A3C1S246-F1
#
_cell.length_a   1.000
_cell.length_b   1.000
_cell.length_c   1.000
_cell.angle_alpha   90.00
_cell.angle_beta   90.00
_cell.angle_gamma   90.00
#
_symmetry.space_group_name_H-M   'P 1'
#
loop_
_entity.id
_entity.type
_entity.pdbx_description
1 polymer ?
#
loop_
_entity_poly.entity_id
_entity_poly.type
_entity_poly.pdbx_seq_one_letter_code
_entity_poly.pdbx_strand_id
1 'polypeptide(L)'
;MSCSLLIGGLNLIQAQDGATDSHSLAVTIPEVALIDLESSSSTSITLEVTAPTEAGEAATFPDPDTSIWMNYSSIVNGTEDSSRNVTVVVSNGTIPPGTKISLVAASDAGGGDGTMGTPTASIDLSTSAQNLITDIGSAYTGSGVSAGHNLTYTLALSDAADAYSQLDANDSTTLTVLYTLSDN
;
A
#
# COMPACT_ATOMS: atom_id res chain seq x y z
N MET A 1 -67.37 -20.92 -68.82
CA MET A 1 -67.06 -19.47 -68.89
C MET A 1 -67.59 -18.86 -67.60
N SER A 2 -66.81 -18.87 -66.54
CA SER A 2 -65.72 -17.90 -66.28
C SER A 2 -66.26 -16.49 -66.15
N CYS A 3 -66.32 -16.00 -64.91
CA CYS A 3 -65.45 -14.91 -64.52
C CYS A 3 -65.33 -14.94 -62.98
N SER A 4 -64.18 -15.43 -62.50
CA SER A 4 -63.84 -15.48 -61.09
C SER A 4 -63.57 -14.08 -60.55
N LEU A 5 -64.20 -13.77 -59.42
CA LEU A 5 -63.98 -12.56 -58.64
C LEU A 5 -62.69 -12.70 -57.84
N LEU A 6 -61.65 -11.93 -58.19
CA LEU A 6 -60.40 -11.85 -57.43
C LEU A 6 -60.39 -10.51 -56.67
N ILE A 7 -60.81 -10.55 -55.41
CA ILE A 7 -60.66 -9.44 -54.47
C ILE A 7 -59.20 -9.46 -54.00
N GLY A 8 -58.39 -8.55 -54.57
CA GLY A 8 -57.01 -8.32 -54.13
C GLY A 8 -57.01 -7.70 -52.73
N GLY A 9 -56.60 -8.48 -51.73
CA GLY A 9 -56.44 -8.01 -50.36
C GLY A 9 -55.34 -6.94 -50.27
N LEU A 10 -55.67 -5.78 -49.71
CA LEU A 10 -54.68 -4.83 -49.21
C LEU A 10 -54.03 -5.45 -47.97
N ASN A 11 -52.77 -5.89 -48.10
CA ASN A 11 -51.92 -6.14 -46.94
C ASN A 11 -51.47 -4.79 -46.38
N LEU A 12 -52.27 -4.24 -45.46
CA LEU A 12 -51.80 -3.21 -44.54
C LEU A 12 -50.80 -3.89 -43.59
N ILE A 13 -49.51 -3.78 -43.90
CA ILE A 13 -48.45 -4.10 -42.95
C ILE A 13 -48.55 -3.02 -41.86
N GLN A 14 -49.29 -3.31 -40.80
CA GLN A 14 -49.19 -2.56 -39.56
C GLN A 14 -47.80 -2.85 -39.02
N ALA A 15 -46.93 -1.84 -38.96
CA ALA A 15 -45.75 -1.94 -38.12
C ALA A 15 -46.27 -2.14 -36.68
N GLN A 16 -46.01 -3.31 -36.08
CA GLN A 16 -46.30 -3.52 -34.67
C GLN A 16 -45.30 -2.70 -33.86
N ASP A 17 -45.72 -1.53 -33.40
CA ASP A 17 -45.07 -0.86 -32.29
C ASP A 17 -45.44 -1.60 -30.99
N GLY A 18 -44.43 -2.02 -30.23
CA GLY A 18 -44.60 -2.85 -29.04
C GLY A 18 -44.78 -2.01 -27.77
N ALA A 19 -45.41 -2.54 -26.73
CA ALA A 19 -45.56 -1.84 -25.44
C ALA A 19 -44.28 -1.81 -24.57
N THR A 20 -43.14 -2.23 -25.13
CA THR A 20 -41.86 -2.32 -24.43
C THR A 20 -40.74 -1.89 -25.36
N ASP A 21 -39.78 -1.16 -24.82
CA ASP A 21 -38.56 -0.72 -25.49
C ASP A 21 -37.38 -0.86 -24.52
N SER A 22 -36.15 -0.78 -25.01
CA SER A 22 -34.94 -0.94 -24.21
C SER A 22 -33.80 -0.04 -24.69
N HIS A 23 -32.87 0.29 -23.79
CA HIS A 23 -31.59 0.91 -24.15
C HIS A 23 -30.44 0.23 -23.39
N SER A 24 -29.21 0.48 -23.81
CA SER A 24 -28.00 -0.01 -23.13
C SER A 24 -27.46 1.03 -22.14
N LEU A 25 -27.00 0.58 -20.98
CA LEU A 25 -26.24 1.36 -20.01
C LEU A 25 -24.84 0.74 -19.90
N ALA A 26 -23.80 1.58 -19.96
CA ALA A 26 -22.43 1.16 -19.71
C ALA A 26 -21.98 1.63 -18.32
N VAL A 27 -21.38 0.73 -17.54
CA VAL A 27 -20.76 1.01 -16.24
C VAL A 27 -19.30 0.57 -16.32
N THR A 28 -18.38 1.45 -15.96
CA THR A 28 -16.94 1.20 -15.98
C THR A 28 -16.35 1.44 -14.60
N ILE A 29 -15.53 0.50 -14.13
CA ILE A 29 -14.77 0.61 -12.89
C ILE A 29 -13.29 0.54 -13.26
N PRO A 30 -12.49 1.57 -12.97
CA PRO A 30 -11.06 1.53 -13.27
C PRO A 30 -10.32 0.68 -12.24
N GLU A 31 -9.20 0.13 -12.66
CA GLU A 31 -8.18 -0.34 -11.74
C GLU A 31 -7.49 0.87 -11.08
N VAL A 32 -7.19 0.78 -9.79
CA VAL A 32 -6.57 1.86 -9.01
C VAL A 32 -5.49 1.28 -8.13
N ALA A 33 -4.25 1.79 -8.20
CA ALA A 33 -3.14 1.41 -7.32
C ALA A 33 -2.43 2.68 -6.84
N LEU A 34 -2.83 3.22 -5.70
CA LEU A 34 -2.28 4.44 -5.13
C LEU A 34 -1.81 4.16 -3.70
N ILE A 35 -0.60 4.60 -3.36
CA ILE A 35 -0.02 4.54 -2.01
C ILE A 35 0.53 5.91 -1.66
N ASP A 36 0.36 6.30 -0.40
CA ASP A 36 0.91 7.55 0.13
C ASP A 36 1.45 7.35 1.55
N LEU A 37 2.42 8.17 1.92
CA LEU A 37 2.95 8.27 3.27
C LEU A 37 2.52 9.61 3.87
N GLU A 38 1.89 9.54 5.03
CA GLU A 38 1.26 10.67 5.69
C GLU A 38 1.87 10.91 7.07
N SER A 39 1.99 12.17 7.45
CA SER A 39 2.50 12.58 8.77
C SER A 39 1.93 13.93 9.13
N SER A 40 1.82 14.24 10.43
CA SER A 40 1.32 15.54 10.90
C SER A 40 2.28 16.69 10.61
N SER A 41 3.54 16.40 10.30
CA SER A 41 4.59 17.41 10.11
C SER A 41 5.45 17.14 8.88
N SER A 42 6.09 15.97 8.82
CA SER A 42 7.03 15.59 7.76
C SER A 42 7.10 14.08 7.65
N THR A 43 7.25 13.58 6.42
CA THR A 43 7.56 12.17 6.15
C THR A 43 9.04 11.83 6.29
N SER A 44 9.88 12.83 6.57
CA SER A 44 11.28 12.63 6.95
C SER A 44 11.38 12.44 8.46
N ILE A 45 11.87 11.29 8.89
CA ILE A 45 12.14 10.96 10.29
C ILE A 45 13.64 11.05 10.58
N THR A 46 14.01 11.26 11.85
CA THR A 46 15.40 11.27 12.30
C THR A 46 15.55 10.34 13.50
N LEU A 47 16.41 9.33 13.36
CA LEU A 47 16.76 8.39 14.44
C LEU A 47 18.20 8.68 14.85
N GLU A 48 18.37 9.39 15.97
CA GLU A 48 19.69 9.86 16.42
C GLU A 48 20.18 9.06 17.63
N VAL A 49 21.38 8.51 17.53
CA VAL A 49 22.07 7.86 18.64
C VAL A 49 22.73 8.93 19.50
N THR A 50 22.48 8.88 20.82
CA THR A 50 23.02 9.85 21.78
C THR A 50 24.33 9.34 22.37
N ALA A 51 25.37 10.17 22.33
CA ALA A 51 26.66 9.88 22.94
C ALA A 51 26.55 9.77 24.48
N PRO A 52 27.31 8.89 25.13
CA PRO A 52 27.35 8.81 26.60
C PRO A 52 27.96 10.08 27.21
N THR A 53 27.49 10.45 28.41
CA THR A 53 28.02 11.62 29.14
C THR A 53 29.12 11.27 30.14
N GLU A 54 29.32 9.98 30.44
CA GLU A 54 30.35 9.47 31.35
C GLU A 54 31.23 8.43 30.65
N ALA A 55 32.53 8.41 30.98
CA ALA A 55 33.46 7.49 30.36
C ALA A 55 33.18 6.04 30.80
N GLY A 56 33.08 5.14 29.83
CA GLY A 56 32.79 3.71 30.06
C GLY A 56 31.32 3.33 29.91
N GLU A 57 30.43 4.30 29.72
CA GLU A 57 29.03 4.04 29.35
C GLU A 57 28.88 3.84 27.83
N ALA A 58 27.81 3.15 27.44
CA ALA A 58 27.45 2.93 26.05
C ALA A 58 26.61 4.09 25.48
N ALA A 59 26.63 4.26 24.17
CA ALA A 59 25.71 5.14 23.46
C ALA A 59 24.26 4.66 23.63
N THR A 60 23.33 5.62 23.66
CA THR A 60 21.90 5.36 23.83
C THR A 60 21.19 5.48 22.49
N PHE A 61 20.40 4.48 22.14
CA PHE A 61 19.57 4.47 20.94
C PHE A 61 18.24 5.20 21.20
N PRO A 62 17.64 5.85 20.18
CA PRO A 62 16.42 6.63 20.35
C PRO A 62 15.20 5.74 20.60
N ASP A 63 14.14 6.34 21.15
CA ASP A 63 12.82 5.72 21.19
C ASP A 63 12.29 5.48 19.75
N PRO A 64 11.38 4.50 19.54
CA PRO A 64 10.78 4.26 18.24
C PRO A 64 10.03 5.47 17.68
N ASP A 65 10.13 5.69 16.36
CA ASP A 65 9.36 6.71 15.65
C ASP A 65 8.08 6.10 15.07
N THR A 66 6.93 6.70 15.42
CA THR A 66 5.58 6.28 14.98
C THR A 66 4.85 7.38 14.23
N SER A 67 5.57 8.34 13.65
CA SER A 67 4.98 9.54 13.04
C SER A 67 4.36 9.30 11.67
N ILE A 68 4.77 8.22 10.99
CA ILE A 68 4.36 7.92 9.61
C ILE A 68 3.14 7.00 9.57
N TRP A 69 2.18 7.36 8.74
CA TRP A 69 1.03 6.54 8.38
C TRP A 69 1.11 6.16 6.91
N MET A 70 0.85 4.90 6.60
CA MET A 70 0.72 4.43 5.22
C MET A 70 -0.75 4.38 4.85
N ASN A 71 -1.10 5.05 3.75
CA ASN A 71 -2.44 5.04 3.20
C ASN A 71 -2.41 4.48 1.79
N TYR A 72 -3.50 3.82 1.37
CA TYR A 72 -3.62 3.38 0.00
C TYR A 72 -5.07 3.34 -0.47
N SER A 73 -5.24 3.38 -1.78
CA SER A 73 -6.46 3.06 -2.49
C SER A 73 -6.16 2.02 -3.55
N SER A 74 -6.93 0.94 -3.50
CA SER A 74 -6.77 -0.24 -4.35
C SER A 74 -8.13 -0.60 -4.95
N ILE A 75 -8.19 -0.74 -6.27
CA ILE A 75 -9.24 -1.48 -6.96
C ILE A 75 -8.49 -2.49 -7.83
N VAL A 76 -8.65 -3.78 -7.52
CA VAL A 76 -7.94 -4.87 -8.21
C VAL A 76 -8.73 -5.35 -9.43
N ASN A 77 -8.02 -5.85 -10.43
CA ASN A 77 -8.64 -6.63 -11.49
C ASN A 77 -8.78 -8.08 -11.04
N GLY A 78 -9.90 -8.42 -10.42
CA GLY A 78 -10.15 -9.77 -9.88
C GLY A 78 -10.14 -10.92 -10.90
N THR A 79 -9.96 -10.67 -12.20
CA THR A 79 -9.76 -11.71 -13.22
C THR A 79 -8.30 -12.02 -13.53
N GLU A 80 -7.38 -11.10 -13.25
CA GLU A 80 -5.94 -11.23 -13.51
C GLU A 80 -5.19 -11.36 -12.19
N ASP A 81 -5.40 -10.41 -11.27
CA ASP A 81 -4.75 -10.33 -9.97
C ASP A 81 -5.77 -10.01 -8.88
N SER A 82 -6.05 -10.97 -8.00
CA SER A 82 -7.09 -10.81 -6.97
C SER A 82 -6.63 -10.03 -5.73
N SER A 83 -5.34 -9.70 -5.66
CA SER A 83 -4.73 -9.05 -4.50
C SER A 83 -3.43 -8.32 -4.86
N ARG A 84 -3.05 -7.38 -4.00
CA ARG A 84 -1.78 -6.66 -4.04
C ARG A 84 -1.00 -6.84 -2.74
N ASN A 85 0.29 -6.57 -2.83
CA ASN A 85 1.17 -6.46 -1.67
C ASN A 85 1.79 -5.06 -1.62
N VAL A 86 2.10 -4.60 -0.42
CA VAL A 86 3.07 -3.52 -0.21
C VAL A 86 4.42 -4.14 0.10
N THR A 87 5.41 -3.84 -0.74
CA THR A 87 6.82 -4.14 -0.47
C THR A 87 7.55 -2.91 0.03
N VAL A 88 8.59 -3.12 0.82
CA VAL A 88 9.49 -2.08 1.32
C VAL A 88 10.94 -2.44 1.03
N VAL A 89 11.75 -1.43 0.68
CA VAL A 89 13.19 -1.58 0.41
C VAL A 89 13.95 -0.31 0.76
N VAL A 90 15.17 -0.45 1.28
CA VAL A 90 16.15 0.65 1.32
C VAL A 90 16.69 0.82 -0.09
N SER A 91 16.16 1.79 -0.82
CA SER A 91 16.49 2.05 -2.23
C SER A 91 17.74 2.92 -2.40
N ASN A 92 18.12 3.68 -1.37
CA ASN A 92 19.33 4.47 -1.34
C ASN A 92 19.94 4.52 0.08
N GLY A 93 21.27 4.58 0.14
CA GLY A 93 22.03 4.51 1.38
C GLY A 93 22.27 3.08 1.85
N THR A 94 23.01 2.95 2.95
CA THR A 94 23.35 1.67 3.58
C THR A 94 23.11 1.78 5.07
N ILE A 95 22.50 0.77 5.68
CA ILE A 95 22.30 0.73 7.13
C ILE A 95 23.69 0.76 7.80
N PRO A 96 23.95 1.70 8.74
CA PRO A 96 25.25 1.79 9.39
C PRO A 96 25.66 0.47 10.05
N PRO A 97 26.91 0.00 9.86
CA PRO A 97 27.42 -1.18 10.53
C PRO A 97 27.21 -1.14 12.04
N GLY A 98 26.95 -2.31 12.64
CA GLY A 98 26.64 -2.42 14.07
C GLY A 98 25.22 -2.03 14.46
N THR A 99 24.42 -1.50 13.54
CA THR A 99 23.02 -1.14 13.77
C THR A 99 22.05 -2.03 13.01
N LYS A 100 20.78 -2.01 13.42
CA LYS A 100 19.65 -2.49 12.63
C LYS A 100 18.50 -1.50 12.73
N ILE A 101 17.70 -1.41 11.67
CA ILE A 101 16.46 -0.63 11.65
C ILE A 101 15.31 -1.60 11.42
N SER A 102 14.49 -1.81 12.44
CA SER A 102 13.31 -2.66 12.35
C SER A 102 12.08 -1.80 12.03
N LEU A 103 11.17 -2.36 11.23
CA LEU A 103 9.91 -1.74 10.81
C LEU A 103 8.74 -2.67 11.14
N VAL A 104 7.69 -2.08 11.73
CA VAL A 104 6.38 -2.73 11.94
C VAL A 104 5.30 -1.84 11.35
N ALA A 105 4.39 -2.43 10.57
CA ALA A 105 3.12 -1.81 10.22
C ALA A 105 2.02 -2.31 11.18
N ALA A 106 1.29 -1.40 11.81
CA ALA A 106 0.13 -1.76 12.62
C ALA A 106 -1.03 -2.29 11.75
N SER A 107 -2.02 -2.92 12.38
CA SER A 107 -3.32 -3.16 11.73
C SER A 107 -3.95 -1.85 11.26
N ASP A 108 -4.76 -1.92 10.20
CA ASP A 108 -5.49 -0.75 9.68
C ASP A 108 -6.32 -0.07 10.79
N ALA A 109 -6.34 1.25 10.80
CA ALA A 109 -7.05 2.07 11.79
C ALA A 109 -8.58 2.03 11.68
N GLY A 110 -9.13 1.39 10.64
CA GLY A 110 -10.58 1.25 10.44
C GLY A 110 -11.22 2.49 9.81
N GLY A 111 -10.43 3.32 9.13
CA GLY A 111 -10.88 4.59 8.52
C GLY A 111 -11.54 4.45 7.15
N GLY A 112 -11.53 3.26 6.55
CA GLY A 112 -12.11 3.01 5.23
C GLY A 112 -12.82 1.67 5.11
N ASP A 113 -12.82 1.07 3.91
CA ASP A 113 -13.60 -0.13 3.60
C ASP A 113 -12.88 -1.07 2.61
N GLY A 114 -13.23 -2.36 2.63
CA GLY A 114 -12.65 -3.41 1.82
C GLY A 114 -11.60 -4.27 2.54
N THR A 115 -10.77 -4.97 1.76
CA THR A 115 -9.73 -5.88 2.29
C THR A 115 -8.39 -5.15 2.42
N MET A 116 -8.05 -4.69 3.63
CA MET A 116 -6.81 -3.93 3.95
C MET A 116 -5.53 -4.78 3.99
N GLY A 117 -5.62 -6.05 3.58
CA GLY A 117 -4.50 -6.98 3.71
C GLY A 117 -4.08 -7.25 5.16
N THR A 118 -2.95 -7.95 5.29
CA THR A 118 -2.39 -8.40 6.56
C THR A 118 -0.96 -7.87 6.70
N PRO A 119 -0.67 -7.03 7.72
CA PRO A 119 0.70 -6.65 8.02
C PRO A 119 1.55 -7.87 8.37
N THR A 120 2.79 -7.89 7.88
CA THR A 120 3.78 -8.89 8.31
C THR A 120 4.23 -8.60 9.75
N ALA A 121 4.89 -9.56 10.38
CA ALA A 121 5.58 -9.32 11.64
C ALA A 121 6.71 -8.28 11.45
N SER A 122 7.41 -7.91 12.53
CA SER A 122 8.58 -7.03 12.44
C SER A 122 9.57 -7.53 11.40
N ILE A 123 10.00 -6.63 10.52
CA ILE A 123 11.06 -6.87 9.54
C ILE A 123 12.25 -5.97 9.87
N ASP A 124 13.47 -6.45 9.61
CA ASP A 124 14.63 -5.58 9.53
C ASP A 124 14.73 -5.05 8.10
N LEU A 125 14.85 -3.73 7.97
CA LEU A 125 15.01 -3.07 6.68
C LEU A 125 16.28 -3.59 5.99
N SER A 126 16.22 -3.72 4.68
CA SER A 126 17.36 -4.13 3.87
C SER A 126 17.29 -3.52 2.47
N THR A 127 18.35 -3.71 1.68
CA THR A 127 18.39 -3.34 0.26
C THR A 127 17.68 -4.36 -0.64
N SER A 128 17.12 -5.44 -0.06
CA SER A 128 16.26 -6.40 -0.75
C SER A 128 14.80 -6.09 -0.44
N ALA A 129 13.93 -6.14 -1.45
CA ALA A 129 12.51 -5.90 -1.25
C ALA A 129 11.88 -6.97 -0.33
N GLN A 130 11.10 -6.53 0.64
CA GLN A 130 10.43 -7.38 1.63
C GLN A 130 8.94 -7.04 1.68
N ASN A 131 8.08 -8.04 1.84
CA ASN A 131 6.64 -7.80 2.02
C ASN A 131 6.39 -7.17 3.41
N LEU A 132 5.66 -6.06 3.43
CA LEU A 132 5.22 -5.40 4.65
C LEU A 132 3.73 -5.60 4.91
N ILE A 133 2.90 -5.59 3.86
CA ILE A 133 1.46 -5.87 3.93
C ILE A 133 1.13 -6.77 2.75
N THR A 134 0.46 -7.90 3.00
CA THR A 134 0.06 -8.84 1.94
C THR A 134 -1.45 -8.92 1.78
N ASP A 135 -1.91 -9.45 0.66
CA ASP A 135 -3.32 -9.81 0.44
C ASP A 135 -4.29 -8.60 0.47
N ILE A 136 -3.84 -7.43 0.00
CA ILE A 136 -4.66 -6.23 -0.14
C ILE A 136 -5.61 -6.43 -1.32
N GLY A 137 -6.92 -6.37 -1.08
CA GLY A 137 -7.93 -6.48 -2.14
C GLY A 137 -8.32 -5.12 -2.73
N SER A 138 -9.54 -5.03 -3.26
CA SER A 138 -10.17 -3.72 -3.48
C SER A 138 -10.50 -3.09 -2.12
N ALA A 139 -9.86 -1.97 -1.81
CA ALA A 139 -9.94 -1.31 -0.50
C ALA A 139 -9.49 0.16 -0.57
N TYR A 140 -9.89 0.98 0.40
CA TYR A 140 -9.29 2.28 0.66
C TYR A 140 -9.15 2.48 2.16
N THR A 141 -8.03 3.04 2.63
CA THR A 141 -7.74 3.14 4.08
C THR A 141 -8.31 4.40 4.76
N GLY A 142 -8.84 5.34 3.98
CA GLY A 142 -8.93 6.75 4.37
C GLY A 142 -7.62 7.49 4.05
N SER A 143 -7.54 8.78 4.43
CA SER A 143 -6.40 9.66 4.10
C SER A 143 -5.97 10.48 5.32
N GLY A 144 -4.66 10.69 5.43
CA GLY A 144 -4.01 11.45 6.47
C GLY A 144 -3.61 10.61 7.69
N VAL A 145 -3.17 11.31 8.74
CA VAL A 145 -2.84 10.68 10.02
C VAL A 145 -4.05 9.99 10.64
N SER A 146 -3.82 8.88 11.34
CA SER A 146 -4.88 8.03 11.93
C SER A 146 -5.77 7.28 10.93
N ALA A 147 -5.40 7.24 9.66
CA ALA A 147 -5.97 6.36 8.65
C ALA A 147 -4.91 5.34 8.19
N GLY A 148 -5.32 4.15 7.74
CA GLY A 148 -4.36 3.16 7.26
C GLY A 148 -3.51 2.54 8.36
N HIS A 149 -2.25 2.24 8.01
CA HIS A 149 -1.32 1.52 8.88
C HIS A 149 -0.29 2.48 9.47
N ASN A 150 -0.23 2.59 10.80
CA ASN A 150 0.84 3.33 11.45
C ASN A 150 2.15 2.53 11.35
N LEU A 151 3.22 3.21 10.93
CA LEU A 151 4.54 2.62 10.76
C LEU A 151 5.41 2.95 11.98
N THR A 152 5.95 1.92 12.62
CA THR A 152 6.89 2.06 13.74
C THR A 152 8.30 1.71 13.28
N TYR A 153 9.20 2.68 13.27
CA TYR A 153 10.62 2.49 12.99
C TYR A 153 11.41 2.44 14.30
N THR A 154 12.30 1.46 14.43
CA THR A 154 13.18 1.32 15.59
C THR A 154 14.63 1.18 15.15
N LEU A 155 15.49 2.12 15.54
CA LEU A 155 16.94 1.99 15.40
C LEU A 155 17.50 1.34 16.67
N ALA A 156 18.24 0.25 16.52
CA ALA A 156 18.86 -0.44 17.64
C ALA A 156 20.25 -0.93 17.28
N LEU A 157 21.01 -1.36 18.30
CA LEU A 157 22.21 -2.15 18.08
C LEU A 157 21.81 -3.47 17.39
N SER A 158 22.64 -3.91 16.44
CA SER A 158 22.46 -5.21 15.79
C SER A 158 22.60 -6.36 16.80
N ASP A 159 21.92 -7.48 16.55
CA ASP A 159 22.02 -8.70 17.36
C ASP A 159 23.33 -9.47 17.12
N ALA A 160 24.15 -9.01 16.17
CA ALA A 160 25.46 -9.60 15.91
C ALA A 160 26.40 -9.47 17.12
N ALA A 161 27.24 -10.49 17.32
CA ALA A 161 28.33 -10.40 18.29
C ALA A 161 29.23 -9.22 17.94
N ASP A 162 29.67 -8.49 18.98
CA ASP A 162 30.54 -7.31 18.86
C ASP A 162 29.97 -6.17 17.99
N ALA A 163 28.64 -6.08 17.80
CA ALA A 163 27.99 -5.04 17.00
C ALA A 163 28.42 -3.60 17.40
N TYR A 164 28.61 -3.34 18.69
CA TYR A 164 29.06 -2.04 19.17
C TYR A 164 30.44 -1.63 18.63
N SER A 165 31.32 -2.58 18.38
CA SER A 165 32.66 -2.33 17.81
C SER A 165 32.62 -1.86 16.36
N GLN A 166 31.49 -2.04 15.68
CA GLN A 166 31.30 -1.66 14.28
C GLN A 166 30.71 -0.26 14.13
N LEU A 167 30.35 0.41 15.23
CA LEU A 167 29.83 1.78 15.18
C LEU A 167 30.97 2.75 14.82
N ASP A 168 30.82 3.47 13.72
CA ASP A 168 31.69 4.56 13.30
C ASP A 168 30.86 5.84 13.11
N ALA A 169 31.29 6.96 13.71
CA ALA A 169 30.60 8.24 13.56
C ALA A 169 30.56 8.73 12.10
N ASN A 170 31.53 8.31 11.28
CA ASN A 170 31.58 8.62 9.85
C ASN A 170 30.54 7.85 9.03
N ASP A 171 29.94 6.79 9.57
CA ASP A 171 28.88 6.02 8.91
C ASP A 171 27.49 6.63 9.08
N SER A 172 27.39 7.80 9.73
CA SER A 172 26.16 8.60 9.77
C SER A 172 25.66 8.86 8.35
N THR A 173 24.40 8.53 8.07
CA THR A 173 23.89 8.48 6.71
C THR A 173 22.42 8.87 6.63
N THR A 174 21.95 9.12 5.41
CA THR A 174 20.53 9.27 5.09
C THR A 174 20.11 8.08 4.23
N LEU A 175 19.00 7.44 4.61
CA LEU A 175 18.42 6.33 3.87
C LEU A 175 17.17 6.79 3.12
N THR A 176 16.96 6.25 1.93
CA THR A 176 15.67 6.34 1.24
C THR A 176 14.95 5.01 1.36
N VAL A 177 13.82 4.99 2.05
CA VAL A 177 12.93 3.82 2.16
C VAL A 177 11.82 3.96 1.13
N LEU A 178 11.76 3.03 0.18
CA LEU A 178 10.76 3.01 -0.89
C LEU A 178 9.70 1.96 -0.57
N TYR A 179 8.43 2.36 -0.71
CA TYR A 179 7.27 1.49 -0.61
C TYR A 179 6.62 1.33 -1.98
N THR A 180 6.28 0.10 -2.36
CA THR A 180 5.62 -0.18 -3.64
C THR A 180 4.37 -1.02 -3.38
N LEU A 181 3.21 -0.50 -3.77
CA LEU A 181 1.98 -1.27 -3.90
C LEU A 181 1.95 -1.89 -5.31
N SER A 182 1.94 -3.22 -5.39
CA SER A 182 1.94 -3.95 -6.67
C SER A 182 1.04 -5.17 -6.62
N ASP A 183 0.58 -5.60 -7.79
CA ASP A 183 -0.11 -6.87 -7.96
C ASP A 183 0.77 -8.04 -7.47
N ASN A 184 0.10 -9.09 -6.98
CA ASN A 184 0.73 -10.28 -6.38
C ASN A 184 0.74 -11.45 -7.35
#